data_AF-A0A432HWV1-F1
#
_entry.id   AF-A0A432HWV1-F1
#
_cell.length_a   1.000
_cell.length_b   1.000
_cell.length_c   1.000
_cell.angle_alpha   90.00
_cell.angle_beta   90.00
_cell.angle_gamma   90.00
#
_symmetry.space_group_name_H-M   'P 1'
#
loop_
_entity.id
_entity.type
_entity.pdbx_description
1 polymer ?
#
loop_
_entity_poly.entity_id
_entity_poly.type
_entity_poly.pdbx_seq_one_letter_code
_entity_poly.pdbx_strand_id
1 'polypeptide(L)'
;MLALLLALLLFPLPTATAASFRMDEPIYHNGDEFVYEGYTAELLNRLRAAWEDEGDLLSVAVTASEELTVGHLGSEGCSILGWSGNCDRARISHSVNVTITWVENTTAFTNDTLNMSIVHTADHWKAQGTHRYEKLAAVTNTETSFSGGGEDNVLDYELRETTETERVGDWPDVVEVGSSWDVEMTETSNVTERTRENKGPWTESWRDEVSTQQVAYRALNLTTVHYGAANEKSHDTIIIRRDHLGDNLTFLDHFREEGFLARTEMYEGETLLLSTTLVEYSYYESEPHSVTSTSNWLLPAIIVGLVVMAIIAAGAAFAVVSSVPRARNPEQDEP
;
A
#
# COMPACT_ATOMS: atom_id res chain seq x y z
N MET A 1 -24.26 -31.27 50.51
CA MET A 1 -23.31 -30.16 50.28
C MET A 1 -22.72 -30.13 48.87
N LEU A 2 -22.53 -31.24 48.16
CA LEU A 2 -22.00 -31.23 46.79
C LEU A 2 -23.00 -30.71 45.73
N ALA A 3 -24.31 -30.88 45.95
CA ALA A 3 -25.35 -30.46 45.00
C ALA A 3 -25.63 -28.93 45.00
N LEU A 4 -25.20 -28.20 46.04
CA LEU A 4 -25.42 -26.74 46.13
C LEU A 4 -24.29 -25.95 45.45
N LEU A 5 -23.11 -26.56 45.26
CA LEU A 5 -21.97 -25.95 44.56
C LEU A 5 -22.09 -26.03 43.03
N LEU A 6 -22.85 -26.98 42.49
CA LEU A 6 -23.04 -27.10 41.04
C LEU A 6 -24.04 -26.08 40.47
N ALA A 7 -24.91 -25.52 41.31
CA ALA A 7 -25.90 -24.52 40.90
C ALA A 7 -25.35 -23.08 40.82
N LEU A 8 -24.18 -22.80 41.41
CA LEU A 8 -23.51 -21.49 41.32
C LEU A 8 -22.57 -21.35 40.11
N LEU A 9 -22.35 -22.41 39.33
CA LEU A 9 -21.58 -22.39 38.08
C LEU A 9 -22.44 -22.12 36.83
N LEU A 10 -23.74 -21.86 37.03
CA LEU A 10 -24.70 -21.49 35.98
C LEU A 10 -25.07 -20.00 36.04
N PHE A 11 -24.17 -19.15 36.53
CA PHE A 11 -24.27 -17.74 36.16
C PHE A 11 -23.84 -17.64 34.69
N PRO A 12 -24.74 -17.22 33.77
CA PRO A 12 -24.27 -16.81 32.47
C PRO A 12 -23.27 -15.68 32.74
N LEU A 13 -22.01 -15.91 32.40
CA LEU A 13 -21.13 -14.79 32.11
C LEU A 13 -21.93 -13.89 31.17
N PRO A 14 -21.95 -12.56 31.37
CA PRO A 14 -22.38 -11.71 30.28
C PRO A 14 -21.47 -12.08 29.12
N THR A 15 -21.98 -12.87 28.17
CA THR A 15 -21.59 -12.70 26.79
C THR A 15 -21.79 -11.23 26.61
N ALA A 16 -20.70 -10.46 26.56
CA ALA A 16 -20.75 -9.17 25.93
C ALA A 16 -21.46 -9.48 24.62
N THR A 17 -22.75 -9.11 24.55
CA THR A 17 -23.43 -8.97 23.28
C THR A 17 -22.46 -8.09 22.54
N ALA A 18 -21.75 -8.66 21.58
CA ALA A 18 -21.01 -7.87 20.62
C ALA A 18 -22.05 -6.84 20.18
N ALA A 19 -21.90 -5.60 20.63
CA ALA A 19 -22.62 -4.51 20.03
C ALA A 19 -22.38 -4.73 18.54
N SER A 20 -23.46 -4.77 17.76
CA SER A 20 -23.40 -5.05 16.33
C SER A 20 -22.52 -3.97 15.71
N PHE A 21 -21.21 -4.20 15.67
CA PHE A 21 -20.27 -3.31 15.04
C PHE A 21 -20.61 -3.41 13.57
N ARG A 22 -21.14 -2.30 13.08
CA ARG A 22 -21.53 -2.10 11.73
C ARG A 22 -20.56 -1.08 11.19
N MET A 23 -19.82 -1.48 10.18
CA MET A 23 -19.05 -0.52 9.42
C MET A 23 -20.05 0.28 8.59
N ASP A 24 -20.02 1.60 8.74
CA ASP A 24 -20.74 2.52 7.89
C ASP A 24 -19.86 2.93 6.70
N GLU A 25 -20.50 3.60 5.75
CA GLU A 25 -19.82 4.15 4.60
C GLU A 25 -19.00 5.39 4.95
N PRO A 26 -17.72 5.45 4.52
CA PRO A 26 -16.93 6.65 4.71
C PRO A 26 -17.45 7.79 3.83
N ILE A 27 -17.71 8.93 4.47
CA ILE A 27 -18.06 10.18 3.78
C ILE A 27 -16.78 11.00 3.60
N TYR A 28 -16.30 11.06 2.36
CA TYR A 28 -15.13 11.86 2.02
C TYR A 28 -15.52 13.28 1.59
N HIS A 29 -14.79 14.26 2.09
CA HIS A 29 -14.86 15.65 1.69
C HIS A 29 -13.63 16.03 0.89
N ASN A 30 -13.77 17.02 0.02
CA ASN A 30 -12.62 17.59 -0.66
C ASN A 30 -11.68 18.24 0.39
N GLY A 31 -10.41 17.86 0.37
CA GLY A 31 -9.40 18.30 1.32
C GLY A 31 -9.24 17.42 2.55
N ASP A 32 -9.99 16.31 2.68
CA ASP A 32 -9.70 15.33 3.73
C ASP A 32 -8.32 14.71 3.48
N GLU A 33 -7.53 14.55 4.53
CA GLU A 33 -6.15 14.03 4.46
C GLU A 33 -5.93 12.93 5.49
N PHE A 34 -5.22 11.88 5.09
CA PHE A 34 -4.87 10.72 5.90
C PHE A 34 -3.38 10.41 5.74
N VAL A 35 -2.66 10.27 6.84
CA VAL A 35 -1.23 9.98 6.87
C VAL A 35 -1.00 8.62 7.51
N TYR A 36 -0.22 7.78 6.85
CA TYR A 36 0.04 6.41 7.23
C TYR A 36 1.53 6.14 7.45
N GLU A 37 1.88 5.55 8.60
CA GLU A 37 3.23 5.11 8.93
C GLU A 37 3.46 3.63 8.60
N GLY A 38 4.71 3.26 8.30
CA GLY A 38 5.14 1.86 8.13
C GLY A 38 5.52 1.49 6.69
N TYR A 39 5.01 2.23 5.69
CA TYR A 39 5.35 2.01 4.28
C TYR A 39 6.86 2.15 4.02
N THR A 40 7.49 3.19 4.58
CA THR A 40 8.94 3.41 4.47
C THR A 40 9.73 2.23 5.02
N ALA A 41 9.34 1.67 6.17
CA ALA A 41 10.06 0.56 6.79
C ALA A 41 10.04 -0.70 5.90
N GLU A 42 8.90 -0.99 5.27
CA GLU A 42 8.75 -2.11 4.37
C GLU A 42 9.59 -1.94 3.09
N LEU A 43 9.56 -0.76 2.48
CA LEU A 43 10.38 -0.45 1.32
C LEU A 43 11.88 -0.64 1.62
N LEU A 44 12.35 -0.24 2.79
CA LEU A 44 13.73 -0.47 3.21
C LEU A 44 14.06 -1.96 3.35
N ASN A 45 13.14 -2.76 3.89
CA ASN A 45 13.35 -4.21 4.02
C ASN A 45 13.49 -4.87 2.64
N ARG A 46 12.68 -4.44 1.66
CA ARG A 46 12.78 -4.92 0.28
C ARG A 46 14.06 -4.49 -0.41
N LEU A 47 14.48 -3.24 -0.22
CA LEU A 47 15.77 -2.77 -0.70
C LEU A 47 16.91 -3.59 -0.09
N ARG A 48 16.90 -3.85 1.23
CA ARG A 48 17.91 -4.71 1.87
C ARG A 48 17.94 -6.11 1.24
N ALA A 49 16.79 -6.76 1.15
CA ALA A 49 16.69 -8.10 0.56
C ALA A 49 17.21 -8.15 -0.89
N ALA A 50 16.97 -7.10 -1.69
CA ALA A 50 17.45 -7.02 -3.07
C ALA A 50 18.98 -6.90 -3.17
N TRP A 51 19.64 -6.31 -2.18
CA TRP A 51 21.09 -6.09 -2.15
C TRP A 51 21.85 -7.09 -1.26
N GLU A 52 21.15 -7.92 -0.48
CA GLU A 52 21.75 -8.92 0.42
C GLU A 52 22.62 -9.93 -0.33
N ASP A 53 22.25 -10.31 -1.55
CA ASP A 53 23.01 -11.25 -2.40
C ASP A 53 24.37 -10.71 -2.86
N GLU A 54 24.64 -9.41 -2.73
CA GLU A 54 25.95 -8.85 -3.08
C GLU A 54 27.04 -9.15 -2.04
N GLY A 55 26.67 -9.62 -0.84
CA GLY A 55 27.59 -10.22 0.15
C GLY A 55 28.28 -9.25 1.10
N ASP A 56 28.21 -7.94 0.86
CA ASP A 56 28.93 -6.92 1.62
C ASP A 56 28.07 -5.70 2.01
N LEU A 57 26.74 -5.83 1.98
CA LEU A 57 25.83 -4.77 2.40
C LEU A 57 25.97 -4.50 3.90
N LEU A 58 26.33 -3.28 4.29
CA LEU A 58 26.37 -2.86 5.69
C LEU A 58 25.04 -2.27 6.15
N SER A 59 24.45 -1.36 5.36
CA SER A 59 23.22 -0.70 5.77
C SER A 59 22.45 -0.08 4.61
N VAL A 60 21.14 0.03 4.81
CA VAL A 60 20.23 0.92 4.06
C VAL A 60 19.62 1.86 5.10
N ALA A 61 19.99 3.14 5.02
CA ALA A 61 19.64 4.15 6.00
C ALA A 61 18.81 5.27 5.36
N VAL A 62 17.70 5.65 6.00
CA VAL A 62 16.89 6.80 5.58
C VAL A 62 17.61 8.09 5.92
N THR A 63 17.73 8.98 4.94
CA THR A 63 18.28 10.33 5.12
C THR A 63 17.20 11.40 5.17
N ALA A 64 16.08 11.19 4.47
CA ALA A 64 14.87 11.98 4.55
C ALA A 64 13.66 11.13 4.15
N SER A 65 12.49 11.40 4.71
CA SER A 65 11.26 10.71 4.31
C SER A 65 10.04 11.58 4.58
N GLU A 66 9.03 11.41 3.74
CA GLU A 66 7.66 11.85 3.97
C GLU A 66 6.78 10.60 4.05
N GLU A 67 5.93 10.52 5.08
CA GLU A 67 5.03 9.39 5.24
C GLU A 67 3.98 9.31 4.12
N LEU A 68 3.40 8.13 3.94
CA LEU A 68 2.40 7.90 2.92
C LEU A 68 1.16 8.76 3.23
N THR A 69 0.83 9.66 2.32
CA THR A 69 -0.31 10.57 2.47
C THR A 69 -1.37 10.27 1.44
N VAL A 70 -2.63 10.30 1.86
CA VAL A 70 -3.81 10.19 1.00
C VAL A 70 -4.67 11.44 1.18
N GLY A 71 -4.75 12.27 0.14
CA GLY A 71 -5.58 13.47 0.11
C GLY A 71 -6.78 13.30 -0.82
N HIS A 72 -7.99 13.52 -0.32
CA HIS A 72 -9.21 13.44 -1.13
C HIS A 72 -9.43 14.74 -1.91
N LEU A 73 -9.64 14.63 -3.22
CA LEU A 73 -9.75 15.77 -4.16
C LEU A 73 -11.19 16.10 -4.56
N GLY A 74 -12.18 15.41 -3.96
CA GLY A 74 -13.58 15.54 -4.30
C GLY A 74 -13.98 14.64 -5.47
N SER A 75 -15.15 14.92 -6.03
CA SER A 75 -15.76 14.09 -7.09
C SER A 75 -15.63 14.74 -8.46
N GLU A 76 -15.39 13.93 -9.48
CA GLU A 76 -15.33 14.38 -10.88
C GLU A 76 -15.95 13.36 -11.84
N GLY A 77 -16.27 13.81 -13.06
CA GLY A 77 -16.71 12.90 -14.12
C GLY A 77 -15.56 12.02 -14.59
N CYS A 78 -15.80 10.71 -14.71
CA CYS A 78 -14.78 9.72 -15.04
C CYS A 78 -15.35 8.60 -15.93
N SER A 79 -14.45 7.83 -16.55
CA SER A 79 -14.77 6.62 -17.29
C SER A 79 -13.74 5.53 -16.97
N ILE A 80 -14.21 4.33 -16.64
CA ILE A 80 -13.41 3.18 -16.19
C ILE A 80 -13.98 1.92 -16.87
N LEU A 81 -13.19 1.19 -17.65
CA LEU A 81 -13.60 -0.06 -18.32
C LEU A 81 -14.97 -0.03 -19.04
N GLY A 82 -15.32 1.12 -19.62
CA GLY A 82 -16.58 1.33 -20.33
C GLY A 82 -17.77 1.80 -19.48
N TRP A 83 -17.63 1.84 -18.15
CA TRP A 83 -18.55 2.56 -17.27
C TRP A 83 -18.25 4.06 -17.30
N SER A 84 -19.28 4.90 -17.17
CA SER A 84 -19.12 6.36 -17.10
C SER A 84 -20.09 6.94 -16.09
N GLY A 85 -19.59 7.89 -15.29
CA GLY A 85 -20.34 8.50 -14.19
C GLY A 85 -19.45 9.45 -13.41
N ASN A 86 -19.77 9.63 -12.12
CA ASN A 86 -18.93 10.41 -11.20
C ASN A 86 -18.05 9.47 -10.38
N CYS A 87 -16.78 9.82 -10.21
CA CYS A 87 -15.86 9.13 -9.31
C CYS A 87 -15.46 10.06 -8.17
N ASP A 88 -15.22 9.47 -7.01
CA ASP A 88 -14.42 10.10 -5.96
C ASP A 88 -12.94 9.93 -6.29
N ARG A 89 -12.18 11.03 -6.22
CA ARG A 89 -10.75 11.04 -6.51
C ARG A 89 -9.94 11.27 -5.26
N ALA A 90 -8.90 10.48 -5.08
CA ALA A 90 -7.88 10.70 -4.07
C ALA A 90 -6.50 10.77 -4.72
N ARG A 91 -5.58 11.48 -4.08
CA ARG A 91 -4.16 11.50 -4.41
C ARG A 91 -3.37 10.81 -3.32
N ILE A 92 -2.51 9.89 -3.72
CA ILE A 92 -1.58 9.17 -2.87
C ILE A 92 -0.19 9.72 -3.15
N SER A 93 0.59 10.02 -2.12
CA SER A 93 1.97 10.49 -2.25
C SER A 93 2.87 9.93 -1.15
N HIS A 94 4.09 9.57 -1.52
CA HIS A 94 5.15 9.13 -0.61
C HIS A 94 6.51 9.53 -1.18
N SER A 95 7.46 9.89 -0.32
CA SER A 95 8.83 10.17 -0.75
C SER A 95 9.84 9.69 0.29
N VAL A 96 10.98 9.19 -0.18
CA VAL A 96 12.05 8.74 0.70
C VAL A 96 13.40 8.87 0.01
N ASN A 97 14.37 9.36 0.76
CA ASN A 97 15.77 9.35 0.40
C ASN A 97 16.51 8.36 1.30
N VAL A 98 17.31 7.51 0.68
CA VAL A 98 18.11 6.50 1.36
C VAL A 98 19.56 6.58 0.92
N THR A 99 20.45 6.24 1.83
CA THR A 99 21.85 5.97 1.54
C THR A 99 22.08 4.48 1.77
N ILE A 100 22.65 3.82 0.77
CA ILE A 100 23.07 2.43 0.85
C ILE A 100 24.58 2.42 1.04
N THR A 101 25.07 1.57 1.95
CA THR A 101 26.48 1.49 2.32
C THR A 101 26.91 0.04 2.36
N TRP A 102 28.07 -0.24 1.77
CA TRP A 102 28.74 -1.53 1.79
C TRP A 102 29.98 -1.49 2.68
N VAL A 103 30.55 -2.67 2.94
CA VAL A 103 31.83 -2.81 3.65
C VAL A 103 32.92 -2.05 2.88
N GLU A 104 33.86 -1.48 3.63
CA GLU A 104 34.93 -0.67 3.05
C GLU A 104 35.76 -1.48 2.02
N ASN A 105 35.98 -0.88 0.85
CA ASN A 105 36.71 -1.42 -0.29
C ASN A 105 36.13 -2.69 -0.92
N THR A 106 34.83 -2.97 -0.74
CA THR A 106 34.18 -4.09 -1.44
C THR A 106 33.55 -3.66 -2.75
N THR A 107 33.39 -2.35 -2.96
CA THR A 107 32.75 -1.81 -4.14
C THR A 107 33.63 -0.88 -4.97
N ALA A 108 33.24 -0.66 -6.24
CA ALA A 108 33.84 0.36 -7.09
C ALA A 108 33.32 1.79 -6.79
N PHE A 109 32.38 1.92 -5.85
CA PHE A 109 31.81 3.21 -5.48
C PHE A 109 32.71 3.97 -4.51
N THR A 110 32.71 5.29 -4.63
CA THR A 110 33.43 6.18 -3.72
C THR A 110 32.84 6.05 -2.32
N ASN A 111 33.70 5.71 -1.35
CA ASN A 111 33.32 5.40 0.03
C ASN A 111 32.36 4.23 0.18
N ASP A 112 32.22 3.36 -0.84
CA ASP A 112 31.30 2.23 -0.80
C ASP A 112 29.85 2.66 -0.49
N THR A 113 29.43 3.76 -1.10
CA THR A 113 28.10 4.34 -0.90
C THR A 113 27.39 4.67 -2.21
N LEU A 114 26.06 4.58 -2.17
CA LEU A 114 25.18 5.19 -3.16
C LEU A 114 24.00 5.87 -2.47
N ASN A 115 23.45 6.89 -3.11
CA ASN A 115 22.26 7.60 -2.64
C ASN A 115 21.11 7.36 -3.59
N MET A 116 19.92 7.18 -3.04
CA MET A 116 18.71 6.92 -3.81
C MET A 116 17.56 7.78 -3.30
N SER A 117 16.81 8.35 -4.23
CA SER A 117 15.58 9.10 -3.98
C SER A 117 14.43 8.38 -4.68
N ILE A 118 13.41 8.01 -3.93
CA ILE A 118 12.19 7.37 -4.43
C ILE A 118 11.03 8.33 -4.15
N VAL A 119 10.31 8.69 -5.20
CA VAL A 119 9.10 9.51 -5.12
C VAL A 119 7.96 8.75 -5.79
N HIS A 120 6.92 8.48 -5.03
CA HIS A 120 5.70 7.85 -5.51
C HIS A 120 4.54 8.84 -5.47
N THR A 121 3.80 8.90 -6.57
CA THR A 121 2.53 9.63 -6.64
C THR A 121 1.50 8.80 -7.40
N ALA A 122 0.28 8.73 -6.90
CA ALA A 122 -0.83 8.14 -7.64
C ALA A 122 -2.10 8.97 -7.50
N ASP A 123 -2.92 8.95 -8.54
CA ASP A 123 -4.32 9.37 -8.44
C ASP A 123 -5.18 8.11 -8.49
N HIS A 124 -6.14 8.01 -7.57
CA HIS A 124 -7.10 6.92 -7.49
C HIS A 124 -8.50 7.46 -7.71
N TRP A 125 -9.29 6.74 -8.51
CA TRP A 125 -10.68 7.04 -8.80
C TRP A 125 -11.55 5.84 -8.42
N LYS A 126 -12.58 6.08 -7.61
CA LYS A 126 -13.60 5.09 -7.28
C LYS A 126 -14.94 5.54 -7.82
N ALA A 127 -15.62 4.68 -8.58
CA ALA A 127 -16.95 4.98 -9.11
C ALA A 127 -17.97 5.22 -7.96
N GLN A 128 -18.74 6.30 -8.06
CA GLN A 128 -19.85 6.55 -7.13
C GLN A 128 -21.04 5.65 -7.47
N GLY A 129 -21.73 5.20 -6.43
CA GLY A 129 -22.95 4.40 -6.58
C GLY A 129 -22.71 2.93 -6.91
N THR A 130 -21.47 2.47 -7.01
CA THR A 130 -21.12 1.06 -7.29
C THR A 130 -19.73 0.69 -6.77
N HIS A 131 -19.57 -0.53 -6.25
CA HIS A 131 -18.27 -1.13 -5.90
C HIS A 131 -17.46 -1.65 -7.10
N ARG A 132 -18.07 -1.60 -8.29
CA ARG A 132 -17.62 -2.38 -9.44
C ARG A 132 -16.38 -1.81 -10.09
N TYR A 133 -16.20 -0.49 -10.12
CA TYR A 133 -15.20 0.15 -10.97
C TYR A 133 -14.25 1.04 -10.18
N GLU A 134 -12.96 0.79 -10.33
CA GLU A 134 -11.88 1.58 -9.75
C GLU A 134 -10.76 1.78 -10.78
N LYS A 135 -10.01 2.87 -10.62
CA LYS A 135 -8.84 3.17 -11.44
C LYS A 135 -7.75 3.75 -10.59
N LEU A 136 -6.53 3.27 -10.76
CA LEU A 136 -5.33 3.82 -10.16
C LEU A 136 -4.37 4.21 -11.28
N ALA A 137 -3.90 5.46 -11.29
CA ALA A 137 -2.82 5.90 -12.16
C ALA A 137 -1.65 6.34 -11.29
N ALA A 138 -0.57 5.56 -11.30
CA ALA A 138 0.61 5.73 -10.48
C ALA A 138 1.83 6.12 -11.32
N VAL A 139 2.70 6.93 -10.73
CA VAL A 139 4.04 7.25 -11.22
C VAL A 139 5.01 7.12 -10.06
N THR A 140 6.04 6.30 -10.26
CA THR A 140 7.16 6.16 -9.33
C THR A 140 8.43 6.57 -10.03
N ASN A 141 9.12 7.55 -9.45
CA ASN A 141 10.44 7.98 -9.90
C ASN A 141 11.48 7.50 -8.90
N THR A 142 12.53 6.88 -9.39
CA THR A 142 13.72 6.51 -8.62
C THR A 142 14.93 7.16 -9.26
N GLU A 143 15.63 8.02 -8.52
CA GLU A 143 16.92 8.58 -8.90
C GLU A 143 17.98 7.92 -8.03
N THR A 144 18.97 7.28 -8.65
CA THR A 144 20.12 6.68 -7.97
C THR A 144 21.38 7.43 -8.38
N SER A 145 22.13 7.93 -7.40
CA SER A 145 23.38 8.67 -7.61
C SER A 145 24.53 7.98 -6.89
N PHE A 146 25.65 7.87 -7.59
CA PHE A 146 26.88 7.27 -7.07
C PHE A 146 28.09 7.85 -7.80
N SER A 147 29.26 7.77 -7.17
CA SER A 147 30.53 8.18 -7.77
C SER A 147 31.47 6.98 -7.82
N GLY A 148 32.29 6.84 -8.85
CA GLY A 148 33.24 5.73 -8.99
C GLY A 148 34.19 5.96 -10.16
N GLY A 149 35.44 5.50 -10.05
CA GLY A 149 36.43 5.65 -11.13
C GLY A 149 36.77 7.11 -11.51
N GLY A 150 36.44 8.08 -10.66
CA GLY A 150 36.65 9.52 -10.92
C GLY A 150 35.47 10.22 -11.60
N GLU A 151 34.34 9.54 -11.78
CA GLU A 151 33.13 10.09 -12.41
C GLU A 151 31.93 10.02 -11.46
N ASP A 152 31.04 11.01 -11.57
CA ASP A 152 29.74 11.02 -10.92
C ASP A 152 28.69 10.49 -11.89
N ASN A 153 27.87 9.55 -11.42
CA ASN A 153 26.86 8.88 -12.21
C ASN A 153 25.47 9.05 -11.59
N VAL A 154 24.48 9.16 -12.46
CA VAL A 154 23.06 9.22 -12.10
C VAL A 154 22.27 8.26 -12.98
N LEU A 155 21.48 7.40 -12.35
CA LEU A 155 20.52 6.52 -13.00
C LEU A 155 19.12 6.96 -12.62
N ASP A 156 18.31 7.28 -13.63
CA ASP A 156 16.90 7.61 -13.45
C ASP A 156 16.05 6.45 -13.93
N TYR A 157 15.09 6.04 -13.10
CA TYR A 157 14.04 5.07 -13.43
C TYR A 157 12.66 5.70 -13.18
N GLU A 158 11.77 5.58 -14.16
CA GLU A 158 10.37 6.01 -14.08
C GLU A 158 9.47 4.81 -14.40
N LEU A 159 8.62 4.44 -13.45
CA LEU A 159 7.55 3.45 -13.62
C LEU A 159 6.21 4.17 -13.65
N ARG A 160 5.49 4.06 -14.76
CA ARG A 160 4.10 4.53 -14.87
C ARG A 160 3.19 3.32 -14.99
N GLU A 161 2.19 3.25 -14.14
CA GLU A 161 1.22 2.16 -14.16
C GLU A 161 -0.18 2.74 -14.08
N THR A 162 -1.06 2.31 -14.99
CA THR A 162 -2.49 2.59 -14.90
C THR A 162 -3.23 1.27 -14.81
N THR A 163 -3.84 1.02 -13.67
CA THR A 163 -4.66 -0.17 -13.41
C THR A 163 -6.12 0.24 -13.36
N GLU A 164 -6.95 -0.40 -14.17
CA GLU A 164 -8.40 -0.31 -14.08
C GLU A 164 -8.96 -1.64 -13.58
N THR A 165 -9.81 -1.59 -12.56
CA THR A 165 -10.35 -2.76 -11.88
C THR A 165 -11.85 -2.84 -12.08
N GLU A 166 -12.35 -4.03 -12.41
CA GLU A 166 -13.76 -4.40 -12.42
C GLU A 166 -14.04 -5.51 -11.41
N ARG A 167 -15.08 -5.37 -10.59
CA ARG A 167 -15.54 -6.39 -9.64
C ARG A 167 -16.98 -6.83 -9.91
N VAL A 168 -17.17 -8.12 -10.17
CA VAL A 168 -18.47 -8.73 -10.43
C VAL A 168 -18.80 -9.73 -9.31
N GLY A 169 -19.89 -9.48 -8.60
CA GLY A 169 -20.34 -10.30 -7.48
C GLY A 169 -21.36 -9.55 -6.63
N ASP A 170 -22.03 -10.29 -5.75
CA ASP A 170 -23.00 -9.73 -4.82
C ASP A 170 -22.27 -9.15 -3.62
N TRP A 171 -22.36 -7.83 -3.44
CA TRP A 171 -21.84 -7.15 -2.27
C TRP A 171 -22.89 -7.05 -1.18
N PRO A 172 -22.51 -7.21 0.09
CA PRO A 172 -23.45 -7.03 1.18
C PRO A 172 -23.80 -5.55 1.35
N ASP A 173 -25.08 -5.25 1.58
CA ASP A 173 -25.55 -3.90 1.93
C ASP A 173 -25.00 -3.43 3.30
N VAL A 174 -24.69 -4.39 4.18
CA VAL A 174 -24.16 -4.17 5.53
C VAL A 174 -23.10 -5.21 5.83
N VAL A 175 -21.94 -4.78 6.32
CA VAL A 175 -20.87 -5.67 6.78
C VAL A 175 -20.90 -5.76 8.30
N GLU A 176 -21.12 -6.97 8.80
CA GLU A 176 -21.08 -7.31 10.22
C GLU A 176 -20.02 -8.39 10.46
N VAL A 177 -19.58 -8.53 11.70
CA VAL A 177 -18.68 -9.63 12.11
C VAL A 177 -19.30 -10.98 11.69
N GLY A 178 -18.54 -11.75 10.92
CA GLY A 178 -18.97 -13.04 10.36
C GLY A 178 -19.55 -12.98 8.94
N SER A 179 -19.78 -11.80 8.37
CA SER A 179 -20.16 -11.64 6.96
C SER A 179 -19.05 -12.17 6.03
N SER A 180 -19.45 -12.77 4.91
CA SER A 180 -18.53 -13.18 3.85
C SER A 180 -19.18 -13.02 2.49
N TRP A 181 -18.40 -12.62 1.50
CA TRP A 181 -18.85 -12.50 0.11
C TRP A 181 -17.68 -12.78 -0.82
N ASP A 182 -17.98 -13.18 -2.05
CA ASP A 182 -16.99 -13.52 -3.06
C ASP A 182 -17.26 -12.69 -4.31
N VAL A 183 -16.20 -12.23 -4.96
CA VAL A 183 -16.29 -11.47 -6.20
C VAL A 183 -15.27 -11.98 -7.20
N GLU A 184 -15.64 -11.93 -8.47
CA GLU A 184 -14.66 -11.97 -9.55
C GLU A 184 -14.08 -10.58 -9.72
N MET A 185 -12.75 -10.48 -9.69
CA MET A 185 -12.01 -9.25 -9.93
C MET A 185 -11.22 -9.39 -11.23
N THR A 186 -11.42 -8.44 -12.15
CA THR A 186 -10.61 -8.30 -13.35
C THR A 186 -9.82 -7.01 -13.27
N GLU A 187 -8.52 -7.07 -13.49
CA GLU A 187 -7.63 -5.93 -13.53
C GLU A 187 -7.02 -5.83 -14.93
N THR A 188 -7.04 -4.62 -15.48
CA THR A 188 -6.35 -4.28 -16.73
C THR A 188 -5.30 -3.23 -16.40
N SER A 189 -4.03 -3.59 -16.53
CA SER A 189 -2.89 -2.72 -16.25
C SER A 189 -2.16 -2.37 -17.53
N ASN A 190 -1.87 -1.07 -17.70
CA ASN A 190 -0.88 -0.58 -18.66
C ASN A 190 0.35 -0.11 -17.89
N VAL A 191 1.50 -0.70 -18.18
CA VAL A 191 2.76 -0.39 -17.50
C VAL A 191 3.77 0.13 -18.51
N THR A 192 4.37 1.27 -18.20
CA THR A 192 5.47 1.87 -18.95
C THR A 192 6.67 2.05 -18.02
N GLU A 193 7.82 1.53 -18.45
CA GLU A 193 9.07 1.65 -17.71
C GLU A 193 10.08 2.41 -18.54
N ARG A 194 10.76 3.37 -17.91
CA ARG A 194 11.75 4.20 -18.57
C ARG A 194 13.01 4.26 -17.72
N THR A 195 14.16 4.05 -18.35
CA THR A 195 15.48 4.20 -17.72
C THR A 195 16.34 5.19 -18.51
N ARG A 196 17.18 5.96 -17.83
CA ARG A 196 18.27 6.70 -18.48
C ARG A 196 19.45 6.83 -17.55
N GLU A 197 20.61 7.00 -18.15
CA GLU A 197 21.87 7.22 -17.45
C GLU A 197 22.38 8.63 -17.75
N ASN A 198 22.91 9.32 -16.74
CA ASN A 198 23.61 10.60 -16.87
C ASN A 198 22.85 11.65 -17.69
N LYS A 199 21.52 11.72 -17.47
CA LYS A 199 20.59 12.61 -18.20
C LYS A 199 20.58 12.41 -19.72
N GLY A 200 21.03 11.25 -20.18
CA GLY A 200 20.97 10.81 -21.56
C GLY A 200 19.54 10.54 -22.04
N PRO A 201 19.39 9.97 -23.25
CA PRO A 201 18.08 9.59 -23.77
C PRO A 201 17.45 8.50 -22.92
N TRP A 202 16.11 8.51 -22.87
CA TRP A 202 15.34 7.45 -22.21
C TRP A 202 15.30 6.19 -23.07
N THR A 203 15.55 5.05 -22.43
CA THR A 203 15.17 3.72 -22.92
C THR A 203 13.81 3.39 -22.34
N GLU A 204 12.88 2.94 -23.17
CA GLU A 204 11.48 2.74 -22.78
C GLU A 204 11.01 1.34 -23.16
N SER A 205 10.27 0.72 -22.24
CA SER A 205 9.52 -0.51 -22.46
C SER A 205 8.08 -0.30 -22.00
N TRP A 206 7.17 -1.08 -22.58
CA TRP A 206 5.77 -1.08 -22.16
C TRP A 206 5.22 -2.49 -22.19
N ARG A 207 4.22 -2.73 -21.36
CA ARG A 207 3.44 -3.97 -21.34
C ARG A 207 2.00 -3.69 -20.93
N ASP A 208 1.11 -4.49 -21.49
CA ASP A 208 -0.29 -4.54 -21.07
C ASP A 208 -0.53 -5.89 -20.39
N GLU A 209 -1.18 -5.85 -19.25
CA GLU A 209 -1.49 -7.02 -18.44
C GLU A 209 -3.00 -7.05 -18.17
N VAL A 210 -3.58 -8.25 -18.27
CA VAL A 210 -4.96 -8.48 -17.86
C VAL A 210 -4.94 -9.70 -16.96
N SER A 211 -5.46 -9.53 -15.75
CA SER A 211 -5.63 -10.61 -14.78
C SER A 211 -7.11 -10.71 -14.41
N THR A 212 -7.59 -11.94 -14.22
CA THR A 212 -8.91 -12.21 -13.67
C THR A 212 -8.77 -13.25 -12.58
N GLN A 213 -9.30 -12.96 -11.40
CA GLN A 213 -9.21 -13.84 -10.25
C GLN A 213 -10.44 -13.75 -9.36
N GLN A 214 -10.60 -14.75 -8.50
CA GLN A 214 -11.62 -14.76 -7.45
C GLN A 214 -11.03 -14.16 -6.18
N VAL A 215 -11.76 -13.22 -5.57
CA VAL A 215 -11.39 -12.57 -4.31
C VAL A 215 -12.46 -12.88 -3.27
N ALA A 216 -12.05 -13.54 -2.20
CA ALA A 216 -12.92 -13.91 -1.09
C ALA A 216 -12.77 -12.90 0.06
N TYR A 217 -13.89 -12.34 0.51
CA TYR A 217 -13.94 -11.37 1.61
C TYR A 217 -14.54 -12.00 2.85
N ARG A 218 -13.96 -11.71 4.01
CA ARG A 218 -14.48 -12.13 5.32
C ARG A 218 -14.35 -11.03 6.34
N ALA A 219 -15.47 -10.65 6.94
CA ALA A 219 -15.48 -9.83 8.14
C ALA A 219 -15.18 -10.73 9.34
N LEU A 220 -14.02 -10.51 9.95
CA LEU A 220 -13.55 -11.29 11.09
C LEU A 220 -14.05 -10.66 12.38
N ASN A 221 -13.16 -10.46 13.35
CA ASN A 221 -13.46 -9.91 14.66
C ASN A 221 -13.22 -8.40 14.71
N LEU A 222 -13.60 -7.84 15.86
CA LEU A 222 -13.22 -6.49 16.25
C LEU A 222 -11.86 -6.52 16.93
N THR A 223 -11.07 -5.49 16.67
CA THR A 223 -9.77 -5.29 17.30
C THR A 223 -9.50 -3.81 17.48
N THR A 224 -8.63 -3.51 18.43
CA THR A 224 -8.12 -2.15 18.63
C THR A 224 -6.75 -2.05 17.97
N VAL A 225 -6.60 -1.14 17.02
CA VAL A 225 -5.32 -0.79 16.40
C VAL A 225 -4.68 0.30 17.25
N HIS A 226 -3.46 0.06 17.73
CA HIS A 226 -2.68 1.03 18.49
C HIS A 226 -1.58 1.64 17.63
N TYR A 227 -1.29 2.92 17.83
CA TYR A 227 -0.28 3.66 17.07
C TYR A 227 0.31 4.83 17.88
N GLY A 228 1.37 5.44 17.34
CA GLY A 228 2.17 6.46 18.04
C GLY A 228 3.42 5.88 18.71
N ALA A 229 4.37 6.75 19.07
CA ALA A 229 5.72 6.33 19.49
C ALA A 229 5.74 5.41 20.73
N ALA A 230 4.70 5.46 21.55
CA ALA A 230 4.49 4.63 22.72
C ALA A 230 3.13 3.89 22.68
N ASN A 231 2.52 3.71 21.51
CA ASN A 231 1.18 3.13 21.32
C ASN A 231 0.10 3.88 22.13
N GLU A 232 0.24 5.19 22.26
CA GLU A 232 -0.60 6.05 23.09
C GLU A 232 -1.94 6.42 22.45
N LYS A 233 -2.10 6.21 21.13
CA LYS A 233 -3.35 6.42 20.39
C LYS A 233 -3.94 5.08 19.95
N SER A 234 -5.25 5.05 19.72
CA SER A 234 -5.94 3.84 19.29
C SER A 234 -7.20 4.08 18.47
N HIS A 235 -7.54 3.11 17.62
CA HIS A 235 -8.79 3.02 16.87
C HIS A 235 -9.46 1.68 17.12
N ASP A 236 -10.75 1.67 17.44
CA ASP A 236 -11.55 0.44 17.39
C ASP A 236 -11.91 0.14 15.92
N THR A 237 -11.71 -1.11 15.52
CA THR A 237 -11.78 -1.51 14.11
C THR A 237 -12.44 -2.86 13.92
N ILE A 238 -13.03 -3.07 12.74
CA ILE A 238 -13.36 -4.39 12.20
C ILE A 238 -12.27 -4.83 11.23
N ILE A 239 -11.89 -6.10 11.29
CA ILE A 239 -10.95 -6.68 10.33
C ILE A 239 -11.74 -7.27 9.16
N ILE A 240 -11.43 -6.80 7.95
CA ILE A 240 -11.86 -7.41 6.70
C ILE A 240 -10.66 -8.12 6.10
N ARG A 241 -10.74 -9.44 6.06
CA ARG A 241 -9.79 -10.28 5.36
C ARG A 241 -10.19 -10.37 3.88
N ARG A 242 -9.23 -10.17 2.98
CA ARG A 242 -9.40 -10.37 1.54
C ARG A 242 -8.37 -11.38 1.03
N ASP A 243 -8.83 -12.49 0.49
CA ASP A 243 -7.96 -13.54 -0.07
C ASP A 243 -8.06 -13.52 -1.60
N HIS A 244 -6.96 -13.21 -2.27
CA HIS A 244 -6.78 -13.27 -3.71
C HIS A 244 -6.38 -14.70 -4.09
N LEU A 245 -7.37 -15.49 -4.52
CA LEU A 245 -7.20 -16.94 -4.67
C LEU A 245 -6.28 -17.34 -5.82
N GLY A 246 -6.04 -16.44 -6.78
CA GLY A 246 -5.12 -16.66 -7.90
C GLY A 246 -3.65 -16.42 -7.54
N ASP A 247 -3.40 -15.42 -6.70
CA ASP A 247 -2.04 -14.87 -6.49
C ASP A 247 -1.45 -15.21 -5.11
N ASN A 248 -2.16 -16.01 -4.29
CA ASN A 248 -1.75 -16.36 -2.92
C ASN A 248 -1.48 -15.12 -2.04
N LEU A 249 -2.20 -14.02 -2.32
CA LEU A 249 -2.13 -12.79 -1.56
C LEU A 249 -3.31 -12.71 -0.58
N THR A 250 -3.01 -12.34 0.66
CA THR A 250 -4.02 -12.10 1.69
C THR A 250 -3.85 -10.69 2.24
N PHE A 251 -4.94 -9.94 2.33
CA PHE A 251 -4.99 -8.64 3.00
C PHE A 251 -5.76 -8.74 4.30
N LEU A 252 -5.29 -8.04 5.33
CA LEU A 252 -6.03 -7.77 6.56
C LEU A 252 -6.22 -6.27 6.68
N ASP A 253 -7.42 -5.80 6.36
CA ASP A 253 -7.75 -4.39 6.39
C ASP A 253 -8.58 -4.09 7.64
N HIS A 254 -8.11 -3.14 8.44
CA HIS A 254 -8.73 -2.70 9.67
C HIS A 254 -9.49 -1.40 9.40
N PHE A 255 -10.81 -1.48 9.40
CA PHE A 255 -11.67 -0.30 9.21
C PHE A 255 -12.23 0.17 10.52
N ARG A 256 -12.27 1.48 10.69
CA ARG A 256 -13.01 2.12 11.77
C ARG A 256 -14.51 1.98 11.55
N GLU A 257 -15.31 2.29 12.57
CA GLU A 257 -16.78 2.27 12.47
C GLU A 257 -17.27 3.17 11.33
N GLU A 258 -16.59 4.30 11.10
CA GLU A 258 -16.91 5.25 10.03
C GLU A 258 -16.45 4.79 8.63
N GLY A 259 -15.86 3.59 8.51
CA GLY A 259 -15.42 3.02 7.22
C GLY A 259 -14.05 3.50 6.73
N PHE A 260 -13.35 4.36 7.48
CA PHE A 260 -11.98 4.77 7.15
C PHE A 260 -10.97 3.66 7.48
N LEU A 261 -9.97 3.48 6.61
CA LEU A 261 -8.88 2.51 6.81
C LEU A 261 -7.95 2.99 7.92
N ALA A 262 -7.88 2.24 9.01
CA ALA A 262 -6.98 2.51 10.14
C ALA A 262 -5.64 1.77 10.01
N ARG A 263 -5.64 0.57 9.44
CA ARG A 263 -4.45 -0.24 9.21
C ARG A 263 -4.71 -1.21 8.07
N THR A 264 -3.68 -1.52 7.31
CA THR A 264 -3.72 -2.62 6.35
C THR A 264 -2.46 -3.46 6.48
N GLU A 265 -2.60 -4.75 6.21
CA GLU A 265 -1.50 -5.69 6.12
C GLU A 265 -1.67 -6.49 4.84
N MET A 266 -0.57 -6.72 4.13
CA MET A 266 -0.51 -7.58 2.95
C MET A 266 0.41 -8.75 3.23
N TYR A 267 -0.02 -9.95 2.88
CA TYR A 267 0.74 -11.17 3.03
C TYR A 267 0.81 -11.90 1.70
N GLU A 268 1.97 -12.50 1.41
CA GLU A 268 2.13 -13.52 0.37
C GLU A 268 2.44 -14.84 1.07
N GLY A 269 1.48 -15.75 1.06
CA GLY A 269 1.51 -16.91 1.94
C GLY A 269 1.58 -16.51 3.42
N GLU A 270 2.69 -16.82 4.09
CA GLU A 270 2.94 -16.47 5.51
C GLU A 270 3.87 -15.25 5.69
N THR A 271 4.37 -14.68 4.59
CA THR A 271 5.31 -13.56 4.62
C THR A 271 4.57 -12.24 4.59
N LEU A 272 4.77 -11.40 5.61
CA LEU A 272 4.28 -10.02 5.62
C LEU A 272 5.03 -9.21 4.55
N LEU A 273 4.28 -8.63 3.63
CA LEU A 273 4.75 -7.85 2.49
C LEU A 273 4.53 -6.34 2.66
N LEU A 274 3.60 -5.92 3.50
CA LEU A 274 3.32 -4.52 3.81
C LEU A 274 2.53 -4.47 5.11
N SER A 275 2.86 -3.51 5.97
CA SER A 275 2.01 -3.10 7.07
C SER A 275 2.06 -1.58 7.18
N THR A 276 0.90 -0.94 7.12
CA THR A 276 0.81 0.51 7.26
C THR A 276 -0.37 0.90 8.15
N THR A 277 -0.17 1.88 9.02
CA THR A 277 -1.12 2.28 10.07
C THR A 277 -1.37 3.77 10.03
N LEU A 278 -2.63 4.18 10.13
CA LEU A 278 -3.07 5.58 10.16
C LEU A 278 -2.55 6.24 11.43
N VAL A 279 -1.83 7.36 11.28
CA VAL A 279 -1.21 8.11 12.40
C VAL A 279 -1.74 9.51 12.58
N GLU A 280 -2.12 10.14 11.47
CA GLU A 280 -2.71 11.47 11.44
C GLU A 280 -3.81 11.50 10.40
N TYR A 281 -4.84 12.27 10.69
CA TYR A 281 -5.93 12.51 9.76
C TYR A 281 -6.50 13.89 10.02
N SER A 282 -6.95 14.52 8.95
CA SER A 282 -7.79 15.71 9.04
C SER A 282 -9.04 15.45 8.21
N TYR A 283 -10.18 15.29 8.90
CA TYR A 283 -11.50 15.23 8.28
C TYR A 283 -12.47 16.10 9.11
N TYR A 284 -13.39 16.77 8.44
CA TYR A 284 -14.27 17.76 9.06
C TYR A 284 -15.49 17.12 9.71
N GLU A 285 -15.56 17.14 11.05
CA GLU A 285 -16.77 16.73 11.79
C GLU A 285 -17.79 17.89 11.99
N SER A 286 -17.45 19.16 11.65
CA SER A 286 -18.25 20.32 12.10
C SER A 286 -18.42 21.56 11.19
N GLU A 287 -17.96 21.59 9.93
CA GLU A 287 -18.24 22.73 9.02
C GLU A 287 -19.10 22.34 7.80
N PRO A 288 -20.14 23.14 7.45
CA PRO A 288 -21.02 22.84 6.33
C PRO A 288 -20.36 23.21 5.00
N HIS A 289 -19.63 22.26 4.42
CA HIS A 289 -19.25 22.30 3.02
C HIS A 289 -20.28 21.53 2.18
N SER A 290 -20.40 21.88 0.91
CA SER A 290 -21.38 21.27 -0.01
C SER A 290 -21.21 19.76 -0.01
N VAL A 291 -22.22 19.07 0.52
CA VAL A 291 -22.32 17.61 0.51
C VAL A 291 -22.44 17.15 -0.93
N THR A 292 -21.39 16.52 -1.46
CA THR A 292 -21.45 15.79 -2.73
C THR A 292 -20.49 14.61 -2.69
N SER A 293 -20.64 13.70 -1.73
CA SER A 293 -20.38 12.30 -2.01
C SER A 293 -21.20 11.44 -1.07
N THR A 294 -22.31 10.92 -1.58
CA THR A 294 -22.75 9.58 -1.20
C THR A 294 -22.01 8.64 -2.16
N SER A 295 -20.78 8.25 -1.81
CA SER A 295 -20.29 6.96 -2.28
C SER A 295 -21.35 5.93 -1.88
N ASN A 296 -21.44 4.82 -2.61
CA ASN A 296 -22.13 3.65 -2.11
C ASN A 296 -21.05 2.58 -1.90
N TRP A 297 -20.83 2.23 -0.63
CA TRP A 297 -20.26 1.01 -0.06
C TRP A 297 -18.79 0.96 0.39
N LEU A 298 -18.59 -0.04 1.25
CA LEU A 298 -17.94 -0.04 2.57
C LEU A 298 -16.42 -0.14 2.61
N LEU A 299 -15.78 -0.18 1.45
CA LEU A 299 -14.32 -0.27 1.37
C LEU A 299 -13.74 1.04 0.83
N PRO A 300 -12.86 1.71 1.59
CA PRO A 300 -12.31 3.00 1.20
C PRO A 300 -11.45 2.89 -0.06
N ALA A 301 -11.34 4.01 -0.76
CA ALA A 301 -10.61 4.21 -2.01
C ALA A 301 -9.11 3.81 -1.97
N ILE A 302 -8.58 3.40 -0.83
CA ILE A 302 -7.14 3.19 -0.60
C ILE A 302 -6.72 1.74 -0.94
N ILE A 303 -7.68 0.83 -1.08
CA ILE A 303 -7.43 -0.61 -1.09
C ILE A 303 -6.68 -1.10 -2.35
N VAL A 304 -6.99 -0.58 -3.54
CA VAL A 304 -6.23 -0.94 -4.77
C VAL A 304 -4.88 -0.23 -4.81
N GLY A 305 -4.81 1.00 -4.27
CA GLY A 305 -3.57 1.76 -4.15
C GLY A 305 -2.46 0.97 -3.44
N LEU A 306 -2.80 0.23 -2.40
CA LEU A 306 -1.81 -0.47 -1.56
C LEU A 306 -1.26 -1.77 -2.18
N VAL A 307 -2.05 -2.48 -2.98
CA VAL A 307 -1.60 -3.70 -3.70
C VAL A 307 -0.52 -3.32 -4.73
N VAL A 308 -0.78 -2.26 -5.50
CA VAL A 308 0.16 -1.76 -6.50
C VAL A 308 1.39 -1.15 -5.84
N MET A 309 1.26 -0.55 -4.65
CA MET A 309 2.38 0.02 -3.89
C MET A 309 3.42 -1.00 -3.38
N ALA A 310 3.03 -2.25 -3.12
CA ALA A 310 3.97 -3.33 -2.79
C ALA A 310 4.76 -3.79 -4.03
N ILE A 311 4.13 -3.77 -5.21
CA ILE A 311 4.76 -4.08 -6.51
C ILE A 311 5.76 -2.97 -6.89
N ILE A 312 5.43 -1.71 -6.60
CA ILE A 312 6.28 -0.54 -6.86
C ILE A 312 7.61 -0.58 -6.09
N ALA A 313 7.60 -1.00 -4.82
CA ALA A 313 8.80 -1.18 -4.02
C ALA A 313 9.72 -2.29 -4.60
N ALA A 314 9.12 -3.36 -5.13
CA ALA A 314 9.86 -4.43 -5.79
C ALA A 314 10.40 -4.01 -7.17
N GLY A 315 9.65 -3.22 -7.94
CA GLY A 315 10.06 -2.69 -9.23
C GLY A 315 11.24 -1.70 -9.13
N ALA A 316 11.18 -0.77 -8.17
CA ALA A 316 12.30 0.14 -7.89
C ALA A 316 13.55 -0.62 -7.43
N ALA A 317 13.40 -1.60 -6.53
CA ALA A 317 14.52 -2.43 -6.08
C ALA A 317 15.13 -3.28 -7.22
N PHE A 318 14.28 -3.91 -8.05
CA PHE A 318 14.71 -4.74 -9.18
C PHE A 318 15.36 -3.93 -10.31
N ALA A 319 14.80 -2.77 -10.65
CA ALA A 319 15.38 -1.88 -11.66
C ALA A 319 16.79 -1.43 -11.24
N VAL A 320 17.00 -1.17 -9.95
CA VAL A 320 18.29 -0.75 -9.41
C VAL A 320 19.30 -1.91 -9.42
N VAL A 321 18.95 -3.10 -8.91
CA VAL A 321 19.88 -4.25 -8.89
C VAL A 321 20.27 -4.71 -10.31
N SER A 322 19.39 -4.53 -11.29
CA SER A 322 19.66 -4.92 -12.68
C SER A 322 20.39 -3.87 -13.52
N SER A 323 20.37 -2.59 -13.12
CA SER A 323 20.96 -1.48 -13.89
C SER A 323 22.17 -0.81 -13.23
N VAL A 324 22.31 -0.89 -11.91
CA VAL A 324 23.52 -0.44 -11.23
C VAL A 324 24.65 -1.43 -11.54
N PRO A 325 25.82 -0.98 -12.02
CA PRO A 325 26.97 -1.84 -12.19
C PRO A 325 27.24 -2.60 -10.89
N ARG A 326 27.39 -3.92 -10.97
CA ARG A 326 27.62 -4.77 -9.78
C ARG A 326 28.67 -4.15 -8.90
N ALA A 327 28.35 -4.02 -7.62
CA ALA A 327 29.20 -3.28 -6.69
C ALA A 327 30.60 -3.90 -6.63
N ARG A 328 30.71 -5.24 -6.71
CA ARG A 328 31.97 -5.99 -6.50
C ARG A 328 33.14 -5.53 -7.36
N ASN A 329 34.26 -5.30 -6.68
CA ASN A 329 35.53 -5.01 -7.30
C ASN A 329 36.14 -6.30 -7.93
N PRO A 330 36.34 -6.37 -9.26
CA PRO A 330 36.79 -7.60 -9.94
C PRO A 330 38.21 -8.05 -9.54
N GLU A 331 39.01 -7.19 -8.90
CA GLU A 331 40.33 -7.57 -8.36
C GLU A 331 40.27 -8.49 -7.12
N GLN A 332 39.10 -8.64 -6.47
CA GLN A 332 38.92 -9.57 -5.35
C GLN A 332 38.49 -10.99 -5.77
N ASP A 333 38.19 -11.21 -7.06
CA ASP A 333 37.78 -12.52 -7.60
C ASP A 333 38.95 -13.31 -8.24
N GLU A 334 40.20 -12.82 -8.16
CA GLU A 334 41.38 -13.61 -8.54
C GLU A 334 41.92 -14.41 -7.32
N PRO A 335 42.07 -15.74 -7.43
CA PRO A 335 42.46 -16.63 -6.34
C PRO A 335 43.92 -16.51 -5.87
#